data_AF-A0A3Q9C559-F1
#
_entry.id   AF-A0A3Q9C559-F1
#
_cell.length_a   1.000
_cell.length_b   1.000
_cell.length_c   1.000
_cell.angle_alpha   90.00
_cell.angle_beta   90.00
_cell.angle_gamma   90.00
#
_symmetry.space_group_name_H-M   'P 1'
#
loop_
_entity.id
_entity.type
_entity.pdbx_description
1 polymer ?
#
loop_
_entity_poly.entity_id
_entity_poly.type
_entity_poly.pdbx_seq_one_letter_code
_entity_poly.pdbx_strand_id
1 'polypeptide(L)'
;MNSNLTHAAGVIRAVLGSVPPEQAVAVAHALDCARLLVDPRRPPGTLLYRTPGGGWSRFPRPLTELERKALDWDAACARARGVAQVIGRHLAGHLNPADIRVDGDRVRVVLRVDGPTQWTRWRAYFGITIVGEGTRPHTVIGEGMRDGVRVTVVAHGAAATLPSAAPTAPARPFRLGDKVYDLALPLRDGHGDVWYFQGCRRQDGMPLMSVDGRPERCSLANVAAHLGPLTPVRTLPPDDADPAASSLAPVPAPPAYGPAGPVR
;
A
#
# COMPACT_ATOMS: atom_id res chain seq x y z
N MET A 1 -31.57 47.07 5.65
CA MET A 1 -30.81 46.99 4.38
C MET A 1 -29.91 48.22 4.28
N ASN A 2 -28.63 48.04 3.98
CA ASN A 2 -27.65 49.13 3.99
C ASN A 2 -27.69 49.88 2.65
N SER A 3 -28.25 51.09 2.63
CA SER A 3 -28.44 51.95 1.45
C SER A 3 -27.13 52.32 0.73
N ASN A 4 -26.01 52.23 1.45
CA ASN A 4 -24.68 52.54 0.95
C ASN A 4 -24.21 51.56 -0.14
N LEU A 5 -24.66 50.30 -0.10
CA LEU A 5 -24.26 49.28 -1.08
C LEU A 5 -24.87 49.55 -2.47
N THR A 6 -26.14 49.96 -2.51
CA THR A 6 -26.82 50.30 -3.76
C THR A 6 -26.22 51.54 -4.41
N HIS A 7 -25.85 52.53 -3.59
CA HIS A 7 -25.16 53.72 -4.06
C HIS A 7 -23.76 53.40 -4.60
N ALA A 8 -22.95 52.63 -3.87
CA ALA A 8 -21.62 52.21 -4.30
C ALA A 8 -21.65 51.42 -5.61
N ALA A 9 -22.61 50.51 -5.78
CA ALA A 9 -22.79 49.75 -7.03
C ALA A 9 -23.14 50.67 -8.23
N GLY A 10 -23.92 51.74 -7.99
CA GLY A 10 -24.23 52.75 -9.00
C GLY A 10 -22.99 53.52 -9.45
N VAL A 11 -22.15 53.95 -8.50
CA VAL A 11 -20.91 54.68 -8.77
C VAL A 11 -19.91 53.81 -9.54
N ILE A 12 -19.69 52.56 -9.10
CA ILE A 12 -18.76 51.63 -9.78
C ILE A 12 -19.18 51.41 -11.24
N ARG A 13 -20.48 51.26 -11.50
CA ARG A 13 -21.02 51.07 -12.86
C ARG A 13 -20.79 52.30 -13.74
N ALA A 14 -20.99 53.50 -13.21
CA ALA A 14 -20.75 54.74 -13.94
C ALA A 14 -19.27 54.90 -14.32
N VAL A 15 -18.37 54.60 -13.38
CA VAL A 15 -16.92 54.66 -13.61
C VAL A 15 -16.50 53.62 -14.65
N LEU A 16 -16.96 52.37 -14.53
CA LEU A 16 -16.65 51.32 -15.52
C LEU A 16 -17.18 51.60 -16.93
N GLY A 17 -18.27 52.37 -17.06
CA GLY A 17 -18.78 52.82 -18.35
C GLY A 17 -17.96 53.93 -19.02
N SER A 18 -17.09 54.60 -18.27
CA SER A 18 -16.24 55.69 -18.75
C SER A 18 -14.81 55.29 -19.13
N VAL A 19 -14.41 54.05 -18.83
CA VAL A 19 -13.09 53.51 -19.16
C VAL A 19 -13.11 52.67 -20.44
N PRO A 20 -11.97 52.55 -21.15
CA PRO A 20 -11.83 51.67 -22.29
C PRO A 20 -12.23 50.21 -21.94
N PRO A 21 -12.84 49.48 -22.89
CA PRO A 21 -13.41 48.15 -22.64
C PRO A 21 -12.38 47.14 -22.13
N GLU A 22 -11.12 47.25 -22.56
CA GLU A 22 -10.03 46.40 -22.10
C GLU A 22 -9.75 46.55 -20.59
N GLN A 23 -9.79 47.79 -20.08
CA GLN A 23 -9.60 48.09 -18.67
C GLN A 23 -10.83 47.69 -17.85
N ALA A 24 -12.04 47.88 -18.39
CA ALA A 24 -13.26 47.41 -17.75
C ALA A 24 -13.29 45.88 -17.60
N VAL A 25 -12.81 45.15 -18.62
CA VAL A 25 -12.69 43.68 -18.59
C VAL A 25 -11.63 43.23 -17.58
N ALA A 26 -10.47 43.88 -17.54
CA ALA A 26 -9.43 43.56 -16.56
C ALA A 26 -9.91 43.77 -15.11
N VAL A 27 -10.64 44.85 -14.85
CA VAL A 27 -11.24 45.12 -13.53
C VAL A 27 -12.33 44.10 -13.18
N ALA A 28 -13.20 43.75 -14.13
CA ALA A 28 -14.19 42.70 -13.93
C ALA A 28 -13.53 41.34 -13.61
N HIS A 29 -12.45 40.99 -14.31
CA HIS A 29 -11.71 39.76 -14.07
C HIS A 29 -11.03 39.76 -12.70
N ALA A 30 -10.43 40.88 -12.27
CA ALA A 30 -9.83 40.99 -10.94
C ALA A 30 -10.86 40.87 -9.82
N LEU A 31 -12.04 41.50 -9.99
CA LEU A 31 -13.14 41.42 -9.02
C LEU A 31 -13.78 40.02 -8.96
N ASP A 32 -13.84 39.31 -10.09
CA ASP A 32 -14.28 37.91 -10.15
C ASP A 32 -13.28 36.96 -9.46
N CYS A 33 -11.98 37.14 -9.72
CA CYS A 33 -10.92 36.41 -9.04
C CYS A 33 -10.95 36.61 -7.52
N ALA A 34 -11.30 37.81 -7.06
CA ALA A 34 -11.47 38.14 -5.65
C ALA A 34 -12.83 37.67 -5.07
N ARG A 35 -13.72 37.07 -5.89
CA ARG A 35 -15.09 36.67 -5.53
C ARG A 35 -15.97 37.82 -5.04
N LEU A 36 -15.68 39.03 -5.47
CA LEU A 36 -16.38 40.26 -5.06
C LEU A 36 -17.53 40.63 -6.00
N LEU A 37 -17.60 40.03 -7.19
CA LEU A 37 -18.74 40.18 -8.09
C LEU A 37 -19.91 39.31 -7.62
N VAL A 38 -20.71 39.86 -6.70
CA VAL A 38 -22.06 39.37 -6.43
C VAL A 38 -23.03 40.34 -7.08
N ASP A 39 -23.82 39.86 -8.05
CA ASP A 39 -24.84 40.67 -8.73
C ASP A 39 -25.85 41.21 -7.70
N PRO A 40 -25.89 42.53 -7.45
CA PRO A 40 -26.71 43.11 -6.38
C PRO A 40 -28.21 43.13 -6.71
N ARG A 41 -28.61 42.76 -7.94
CA ARG A 41 -30.02 42.54 -8.33
C ARG A 41 -30.38 41.05 -8.37
N ARG A 42 -29.42 40.15 -8.09
CA ARG A 42 -29.70 38.72 -7.97
C ARG A 42 -30.13 38.39 -6.55
N PRO A 43 -31.21 37.61 -6.38
CA PRO A 43 -31.38 36.89 -5.13
C PRO A 43 -30.15 35.98 -4.93
N PRO A 44 -29.57 35.95 -3.71
CA PRO A 44 -28.49 35.03 -3.39
C PRO A 44 -28.92 33.61 -3.76
N GLY A 45 -28.07 32.89 -4.51
CA GLY A 45 -28.33 31.49 -4.92
C GLY A 45 -28.68 31.26 -6.39
N THR A 46 -28.80 32.28 -7.24
CA THR A 46 -28.98 32.04 -8.70
C THR A 46 -27.63 31.79 -9.39
N LEU A 47 -27.28 30.52 -9.57
CA LEU A 47 -26.16 30.08 -10.42
C LEU A 47 -26.50 30.32 -11.90
N LEU A 48 -25.59 30.98 -12.63
CA LEU A 48 -25.66 31.10 -14.08
C LEU A 48 -24.61 30.21 -14.73
N TYR A 49 -24.99 29.57 -15.82
CA TYR A 49 -24.16 28.69 -16.62
C TYR A 49 -23.81 29.36 -17.94
N ARG A 50 -22.55 29.27 -18.38
CA ARG A 50 -22.15 29.73 -19.72
C ARG A 50 -22.84 28.87 -20.78
N THR A 51 -23.44 29.49 -21.79
CA THR A 51 -23.98 28.77 -22.96
C THR A 51 -22.90 28.57 -24.02
N PRO A 52 -23.03 27.57 -24.91
CA PRO A 52 -22.08 27.36 -26.01
C PRO A 52 -21.89 28.57 -26.93
N GLY A 53 -22.92 29.43 -27.06
CA GLY A 53 -22.86 30.69 -27.82
C GLY A 53 -22.25 31.87 -27.04
N GLY A 54 -21.63 31.64 -25.88
CA GLY A 54 -20.97 32.69 -25.08
C GLY A 54 -21.90 33.48 -24.14
N GLY A 55 -23.20 33.22 -24.17
CA GLY A 55 -24.18 33.85 -23.27
C GLY A 55 -24.23 33.22 -21.87
N TRP A 56 -25.22 33.62 -21.07
CA TRP A 56 -25.45 33.10 -19.71
C TRP A 56 -26.89 32.59 -19.57
N SER A 57 -27.07 31.42 -18.96
CA SER A 57 -28.37 30.78 -18.71
C SER A 57 -28.58 30.48 -17.24
N ARG A 58 -29.82 30.56 -16.74
CA ARG A 58 -30.20 30.09 -15.40
C ARG A 58 -30.39 28.58 -15.32
N PHE A 59 -30.54 27.94 -16.47
CA PHE A 59 -30.70 26.49 -16.55
C PHE A 59 -29.32 25.84 -16.67
N PRO A 60 -29.06 24.75 -15.92
CA PRO A 60 -27.86 23.97 -16.09
C PRO A 60 -27.73 23.57 -17.55
N ARG A 61 -26.57 23.83 -18.15
CA ARG A 61 -26.31 23.27 -19.47
C ARG A 61 -26.18 21.75 -19.33
N PRO A 62 -26.59 20.98 -20.35
CA PRO A 62 -26.21 19.58 -20.43
C PRO A 62 -24.70 19.46 -20.27
N LEU A 63 -24.27 18.51 -19.45
CA LEU A 63 -22.86 18.21 -19.30
C LEU A 63 -22.28 17.85 -20.66
N THR A 64 -21.09 18.38 -20.95
CA THR A 64 -20.34 17.88 -22.09
C THR A 64 -19.97 16.42 -21.85
N GLU A 65 -19.60 15.73 -22.92
CA GLU A 65 -19.09 14.37 -22.80
C GLU A 65 -17.86 14.30 -21.89
N LEU A 66 -16.96 15.30 -21.95
CA LEU A 66 -15.76 15.37 -21.12
C LEU A 66 -16.10 15.56 -19.64
N GLU A 67 -17.08 16.41 -19.32
CA GLU A 67 -17.53 16.59 -17.93
C GLU A 67 -18.21 15.36 -17.38
N ARG A 68 -18.98 14.65 -18.21
CA ARG A 68 -19.59 13.37 -17.83
C ARG A 68 -18.50 12.34 -17.51
N LYS A 69 -17.50 12.21 -18.39
CA LYS A 69 -16.35 11.33 -18.16
C LYS A 69 -15.57 11.71 -16.89
N ALA A 70 -15.42 13.00 -16.60
CA ALA A 70 -14.76 13.46 -15.38
C ALA A 70 -15.55 13.06 -14.12
N LEU A 71 -16.88 13.23 -14.12
CA LEU A 71 -17.72 12.79 -13.01
C LEU A 71 -17.72 11.26 -12.84
N ASP A 72 -17.75 10.51 -13.94
CA ASP A 72 -17.67 9.05 -13.91
C ASP A 72 -16.32 8.58 -13.33
N TRP A 73 -15.24 9.28 -13.66
CA TRP A 73 -13.90 9.05 -13.11
C TRP A 73 -13.82 9.38 -11.62
N ASP A 74 -14.37 10.53 -11.19
CA ASP A 74 -14.43 10.91 -9.78
C ASP A 74 -15.22 9.89 -8.96
N ALA A 75 -16.34 9.42 -9.51
CA ALA A 75 -17.14 8.35 -8.90
C ALA A 75 -16.36 7.03 -8.82
N ALA A 76 -15.57 6.68 -9.85
CA ALA A 76 -14.71 5.49 -9.83
C ALA A 76 -13.62 5.60 -8.75
N CYS A 77 -12.96 6.75 -8.64
CA CYS A 77 -11.98 7.01 -7.59
C CYS A 77 -12.60 6.95 -6.19
N ALA A 78 -13.81 7.50 -6.01
CA ALA A 78 -14.54 7.41 -4.75
C ALA A 78 -14.85 5.95 -4.36
N ARG A 79 -15.30 5.13 -5.33
CA ARG A 79 -15.50 3.68 -5.13
C ARG A 79 -14.21 2.98 -4.73
N ALA A 80 -13.09 3.26 -5.40
CA ALA A 80 -11.80 2.66 -5.07
C ALA A 80 -11.35 2.98 -3.63
N ARG A 81 -11.54 4.22 -3.16
CA ARG A 81 -11.29 4.58 -1.75
C ARG A 81 -12.20 3.81 -0.78
N GLY A 82 -13.49 3.66 -1.11
CA GLY A 82 -14.43 2.86 -0.33
C GLY A 82 -13.99 1.40 -0.20
N VAL A 83 -13.61 0.78 -1.31
CA VAL A 83 -13.09 -0.61 -1.34
C VAL A 83 -11.81 -0.73 -0.52
N ALA A 84 -10.87 0.21 -0.64
CA ALA A 84 -9.65 0.23 0.16
C ALA A 84 -9.94 0.29 1.68
N GLN A 85 -10.94 1.08 2.11
CA GLN A 85 -11.35 1.13 3.51
C GLN A 85 -11.99 -0.17 4.00
N VAL A 86 -12.79 -0.84 3.17
CA VAL A 86 -13.37 -2.16 3.48
C VAL A 86 -12.25 -3.20 3.63
N ILE A 87 -11.30 -3.23 2.70
CA ILE A 87 -10.13 -4.11 2.75
C ILE A 87 -9.31 -3.81 4.00
N GLY A 88 -9.03 -2.54 4.30
CA GLY A 88 -8.29 -2.13 5.49
C GLY A 88 -8.94 -2.60 6.79
N ARG A 89 -10.26 -2.44 6.94
CA ARG A 89 -11.00 -2.96 8.10
C ARG A 89 -10.91 -4.48 8.23
N HIS A 90 -10.96 -5.20 7.10
CA HIS A 90 -10.81 -6.65 7.11
C HIS A 90 -9.38 -7.09 7.48
N LEU A 91 -8.36 -6.34 7.03
CA LEU A 91 -6.96 -6.64 7.31
C LEU A 91 -6.49 -6.21 8.70
N ALA A 92 -7.15 -5.25 9.35
CA ALA A 92 -6.80 -4.77 10.70
C ALA A 92 -6.80 -5.87 11.78
N GLY A 93 -7.50 -6.98 11.56
CA GLY A 93 -7.49 -8.16 12.43
C GLY A 93 -6.35 -9.15 12.16
N HIS A 94 -5.52 -8.92 11.14
CA HIS A 94 -4.42 -9.81 10.75
C HIS A 94 -3.08 -9.20 11.17
N LEU A 95 -2.31 -9.93 11.97
CA LEU A 95 -0.99 -9.53 12.48
C LEU A 95 0.05 -9.54 11.35
N ASN A 96 0.05 -8.53 10.49
CA ASN A 96 1.17 -8.18 9.61
C ASN A 96 0.92 -6.78 9.00
N PRO A 97 1.96 -5.96 8.78
CA PRO A 97 1.77 -4.67 8.14
C PRO A 97 1.37 -4.86 6.67
N ALA A 98 0.08 -4.74 6.38
CA ALA A 98 -0.44 -4.64 5.02
C ALA A 98 -0.39 -3.16 4.58
N ASP A 99 0.22 -2.88 3.43
CA ASP A 99 0.15 -1.55 2.82
C ASP A 99 -0.99 -1.54 1.79
N ILE A 100 -1.92 -0.59 1.91
CA ILE A 100 -3.03 -0.43 0.98
C ILE A 100 -2.90 0.96 0.36
N ARG A 101 -2.81 1.00 -0.97
CA ARG A 101 -2.75 2.24 -1.74
C ARG A 101 -3.86 2.32 -2.75
N VAL A 102 -4.43 3.50 -2.90
CA VAL A 102 -5.39 3.81 -3.95
C VAL A 102 -4.63 4.55 -5.06
N ASP A 103 -4.73 4.03 -6.28
CA ASP A 103 -4.15 4.63 -7.48
C ASP A 103 -5.28 4.93 -8.46
N GLY A 104 -5.82 6.16 -8.38
CA GLY A 104 -6.99 6.56 -9.14
C GLY A 104 -8.21 5.69 -8.86
N ASP A 105 -8.65 4.95 -9.88
CA ASP A 105 -9.79 4.03 -9.86
C ASP A 105 -9.42 2.60 -9.43
N ARG A 106 -8.19 2.36 -8.96
CA ARG A 106 -7.66 1.04 -8.60
C ARG A 106 -7.14 0.99 -7.18
N VAL A 107 -7.05 -0.22 -6.65
CA VAL A 107 -6.50 -0.49 -5.32
C VAL A 107 -5.32 -1.45 -5.43
N ARG A 108 -4.21 -1.08 -4.82
CA ARG A 108 -3.04 -1.93 -4.65
C ARG A 108 -2.92 -2.35 -3.19
N VAL A 109 -2.78 -3.65 -2.96
CA VAL A 109 -2.63 -4.22 -1.62
C VAL A 109 -1.32 -4.98 -1.57
N VAL A 110 -0.49 -4.70 -0.58
CA VAL A 110 0.73 -5.45 -0.27
C VAL A 110 0.43 -6.31 0.96
N LEU A 111 0.68 -7.61 0.85
CA LEU A 111 0.42 -8.59 1.89
C LEU A 111 1.66 -9.42 2.14
N ARG A 112 1.90 -9.75 3.41
CA ARG A 112 2.76 -10.85 3.79
C ARG A 112 1.91 -12.11 3.88
N VAL A 113 2.37 -13.18 3.26
CA VAL A 113 1.72 -14.47 3.22
C VAL A 113 2.69 -15.52 3.75
N ASP A 114 2.26 -16.26 4.76
CA ASP A 114 3.04 -17.27 5.48
C ASP A 114 3.03 -18.64 4.78
N GLY A 115 2.15 -18.82 3.78
CA GLY A 115 2.09 -20.06 3.02
C GLY A 115 0.98 -20.13 1.95
N PRO A 116 0.94 -21.23 1.19
CA PRO A 116 0.09 -21.37 0.00
C PRO A 116 -1.40 -21.39 0.33
N THR A 117 -1.78 -22.02 1.44
CA THR A 117 -3.18 -22.07 1.89
C THR A 117 -3.72 -20.68 2.22
N GLN A 118 -2.89 -19.85 2.84
CA GLN A 118 -3.25 -18.46 3.14
C GLN A 118 -3.33 -17.64 1.85
N TRP A 119 -2.45 -17.87 0.87
CA TRP A 119 -2.55 -17.26 -0.45
C TRP A 119 -3.85 -17.65 -1.18
N THR A 120 -4.23 -18.93 -1.16
CA THR A 120 -5.49 -19.40 -1.77
C THR A 120 -6.72 -18.72 -1.14
N ARG A 121 -6.72 -18.53 0.19
CA ARG A 121 -7.77 -17.77 0.87
C ARG A 121 -7.80 -16.31 0.43
N TRP A 122 -6.63 -15.67 0.31
CA TRP A 122 -6.55 -14.30 -0.18
C TRP A 122 -7.00 -14.18 -1.65
N ARG A 123 -6.66 -15.14 -2.51
CA ARG A 123 -7.13 -15.19 -3.90
C ARG A 123 -8.65 -15.22 -3.98
N ALA A 124 -9.28 -16.07 -3.17
CA ALA A 124 -10.74 -16.13 -3.09
C ALA A 124 -11.34 -14.81 -2.58
N TYR A 125 -10.75 -14.23 -1.52
CA TYR A 125 -11.23 -12.97 -0.95
C TYR A 125 -11.13 -11.79 -1.92
N PHE A 126 -9.99 -11.63 -2.59
CA PHE A 126 -9.76 -10.51 -3.53
C PHE A 126 -10.36 -10.74 -4.92
N GLY A 127 -10.95 -11.90 -5.19
CA GLY A 127 -11.46 -12.24 -6.51
C GLY A 127 -10.36 -12.29 -7.57
N ILE A 128 -9.17 -12.78 -7.20
CA ILE A 128 -7.99 -12.83 -8.08
C ILE A 128 -8.21 -13.90 -9.15
N THR A 129 -8.27 -13.47 -10.40
CA THR A 129 -8.45 -14.34 -11.58
C THR A 129 -7.15 -14.52 -12.35
N ILE A 130 -6.24 -13.56 -12.29
CA ILE A 130 -4.94 -13.59 -12.96
C ILE A 130 -3.84 -13.64 -11.89
N VAL A 131 -2.90 -14.57 -12.05
CA VAL A 131 -1.74 -14.69 -11.16
C VAL A 131 -0.48 -14.68 -12.02
N GLY A 132 0.45 -13.82 -11.66
CA GLY A 132 1.78 -13.74 -12.26
C GLY A 132 2.87 -13.76 -11.21
N GLU A 133 4.07 -14.18 -11.60
CA GLU A 133 5.26 -13.98 -10.77
C GLU A 133 5.59 -12.48 -10.73
N GLY A 134 5.87 -11.98 -9.53
CA GLY A 134 6.32 -10.61 -9.37
C GLY A 134 7.74 -10.42 -9.88
N THR A 135 8.12 -9.18 -10.20
CA THR A 135 9.50 -8.82 -10.57
C THR A 135 10.51 -8.97 -9.43
N ARG A 136 10.06 -9.35 -8.23
CA ARG A 136 10.89 -9.58 -7.04
C ARG A 136 10.82 -11.07 -6.63
N PRO A 137 11.92 -11.67 -6.14
CA PRO A 137 11.90 -13.04 -5.61
C PRO A 137 10.83 -13.22 -4.53
N HIS A 138 10.21 -14.40 -4.48
CA HIS A 138 9.18 -14.77 -3.51
C HIS A 138 7.97 -13.82 -3.45
N THR A 139 7.71 -13.12 -4.56
CA THR A 139 6.56 -12.23 -4.70
C THR A 139 5.63 -12.77 -5.76
N VAL A 140 4.35 -12.92 -5.42
CA VAL A 140 3.29 -13.28 -6.37
C VAL A 140 2.39 -12.08 -6.55
N ILE A 141 2.06 -11.75 -7.79
CA ILE A 141 1.11 -10.70 -8.12
C ILE A 141 -0.20 -11.36 -8.52
N GLY A 142 -1.27 -11.03 -7.81
CA GLY A 142 -2.63 -11.40 -8.16
C GLY A 142 -3.41 -10.19 -8.63
N GLU A 143 -4.14 -10.31 -9.72
CA GLU A 143 -5.09 -9.29 -10.17
C GLU A 143 -6.51 -9.82 -10.12
N GLY A 144 -7.42 -9.00 -9.61
CA GLY A 144 -8.82 -9.33 -9.46
C GLY A 144 -9.72 -8.09 -9.54
N MET A 145 -11.01 -8.34 -9.40
CA MET A 145 -12.05 -7.31 -9.32
C MET A 145 -12.81 -7.48 -8.02
N ARG A 146 -13.03 -6.38 -7.31
CA ARG A 146 -13.85 -6.34 -6.09
C ARG A 146 -14.79 -5.15 -6.14
N ASP A 147 -16.09 -5.40 -6.01
CA ASP A 147 -17.13 -4.36 -6.07
C ASP A 147 -17.00 -3.44 -7.32
N GLY A 148 -16.59 -4.02 -8.44
CA GLY A 148 -16.35 -3.29 -9.70
C GLY A 148 -15.04 -2.49 -9.76
N VAL A 149 -14.17 -2.60 -8.75
CA VAL A 149 -12.86 -1.94 -8.68
C VAL A 149 -11.74 -2.95 -8.94
N ARG A 150 -10.75 -2.57 -9.75
CA ARG A 150 -9.57 -3.41 -10.00
C ARG A 150 -8.68 -3.43 -8.77
N VAL A 151 -8.35 -4.63 -8.30
CA VAL A 151 -7.47 -4.86 -7.16
C VAL A 151 -6.23 -5.61 -7.62
N THR A 152 -5.06 -5.04 -7.36
CA THR A 152 -3.77 -5.69 -7.58
C THR A 152 -3.17 -6.01 -6.22
N VAL A 153 -2.94 -7.30 -5.97
CA VAL A 153 -2.37 -7.81 -4.73
C VAL A 153 -0.95 -8.26 -4.98
N VAL A 154 -0.03 -7.75 -4.18
CA VAL A 154 1.38 -8.15 -4.15
C VAL A 154 1.60 -8.94 -2.88
N ALA A 155 1.70 -10.26 -3.01
CA ALA A 155 1.90 -11.18 -1.90
C ALA A 155 3.37 -11.55 -1.78
N HIS A 156 3.98 -11.26 -0.64
CA HIS A 156 5.34 -11.68 -0.28
C HIS A 156 5.28 -12.96 0.55
N GLY A 157 6.18 -13.91 0.30
CA GLY A 157 6.24 -15.18 1.03
C GLY A 157 5.29 -16.27 0.51
N ALA A 158 4.45 -15.95 -0.48
CA ALA A 158 3.57 -16.90 -1.17
C ALA A 158 4.30 -17.89 -2.10
N ALA A 159 5.64 -17.98 -2.03
CA ALA A 159 6.42 -18.96 -2.77
C ALA A 159 6.25 -20.36 -2.18
N ALA A 160 5.08 -20.93 -2.42
CA ALA A 160 4.83 -22.34 -2.27
C ALA A 160 3.81 -22.72 -3.35
N THR A 161 4.31 -23.25 -4.46
CA THR A 161 3.85 -24.46 -5.17
C THR A 161 4.45 -24.41 -6.59
N LEU A 162 5.75 -24.65 -6.71
CA LEU A 162 6.16 -25.71 -7.63
C LEU A 162 6.34 -26.95 -6.73
N PRO A 163 5.90 -28.14 -7.18
CA PRO A 163 5.77 -29.32 -6.34
C PRO A 163 7.09 -29.65 -5.65
N SER A 164 6.96 -30.14 -4.42
CA SER A 164 8.00 -30.68 -3.55
C SER A 164 9.19 -31.31 -4.29
N ALA A 165 10.13 -30.46 -4.65
CA ALA A 165 11.55 -30.71 -4.69
C ALA A 165 12.13 -29.42 -4.13
N ALA A 166 13.03 -29.50 -3.15
CA ALA A 166 13.76 -28.34 -2.68
C ALA A 166 14.22 -27.53 -3.91
N PRO A 167 13.88 -26.24 -4.06
CA PRO A 167 14.59 -25.43 -5.02
C PRO A 167 15.97 -25.23 -4.40
N THR A 168 16.87 -26.15 -4.69
CA THR A 168 18.27 -25.81 -4.82
C THR A 168 18.30 -24.80 -5.97
N ALA A 169 17.96 -23.54 -5.69
CA ALA A 169 18.38 -22.44 -6.52
C ALA A 169 19.87 -22.71 -6.76
N PRO A 170 20.34 -22.75 -8.02
CA PRO A 170 21.72 -23.08 -8.28
C PRO A 170 22.56 -22.14 -7.44
N ALA A 171 23.39 -22.72 -6.57
CA ALA A 171 24.22 -21.94 -5.66
C ALA A 171 24.86 -20.81 -6.45
N ARG A 172 24.80 -19.59 -5.92
CA ARG A 172 25.39 -18.41 -6.56
C ARG A 172 26.61 -18.01 -5.75
N PRO A 173 27.71 -18.79 -5.82
CA PRO A 173 28.89 -18.50 -5.05
C PRO A 173 29.48 -17.17 -5.53
N PHE A 174 29.77 -16.30 -4.59
CA PHE A 174 30.54 -15.10 -4.81
C PHE A 174 31.68 -15.08 -3.79
N ARG A 175 32.90 -15.02 -4.29
CA ARG A 175 34.09 -14.95 -3.45
C ARG A 175 34.39 -13.50 -3.11
N LEU A 176 34.47 -13.21 -1.81
CA LEU A 176 34.90 -11.92 -1.28
C LEU A 176 36.04 -12.20 -0.29
N GLY A 177 37.28 -11.92 -0.70
CA GLY A 177 38.49 -12.34 0.02
C GLY A 177 38.58 -13.87 0.11
N ASP A 178 38.72 -14.38 1.33
CA ASP A 178 38.81 -15.83 1.60
C ASP A 178 37.45 -16.49 1.90
N LYS A 179 36.35 -15.73 1.80
CA LYS A 179 35.00 -16.23 2.06
C LYS A 179 34.20 -16.38 0.78
N VAL A 180 33.47 -17.49 0.70
CA VAL A 180 32.49 -17.74 -0.37
C VAL A 180 31.09 -17.54 0.21
N TYR A 181 30.38 -16.55 -0.33
CA TYR A 181 29.00 -16.27 0.02
C TYR A 181 28.10 -16.89 -1.03
N ASP A 182 27.09 -17.64 -0.61
CA ASP A 182 26.02 -18.06 -1.51
C ASP A 182 24.97 -16.95 -1.59
N LEU A 183 24.95 -16.22 -2.70
CA LEU A 183 23.99 -15.14 -2.94
C LEU A 183 22.57 -15.65 -3.21
N ALA A 184 22.38 -16.97 -3.31
CA ALA A 184 21.04 -17.57 -3.36
C ALA A 184 20.37 -17.60 -1.97
N LEU A 185 21.14 -17.37 -0.89
CA LEU A 185 20.66 -17.40 0.48
C LEU A 185 20.58 -15.98 1.09
N PRO A 186 19.61 -15.73 1.99
CA PRO A 186 19.67 -14.57 2.88
C PRO A 186 20.91 -14.64 3.77
N LEU A 187 21.54 -13.50 3.97
CA LEU A 187 22.79 -13.35 4.69
C LEU A 187 22.57 -12.45 5.91
N ARG A 188 22.81 -12.96 7.12
CA ARG A 188 22.65 -12.22 8.38
C ARG A 188 23.97 -11.55 8.79
N ASP A 189 23.89 -10.29 9.17
CA ASP A 189 25.05 -9.54 9.69
C ASP A 189 25.28 -9.72 11.19
N GLY A 190 26.33 -9.08 11.73
CA GLY A 190 26.67 -9.13 13.14
C GLY A 190 25.64 -8.46 14.07
N HIS A 191 24.72 -7.66 13.53
CA HIS A 191 23.65 -6.99 14.27
C HIS A 191 22.31 -7.74 14.20
N GLY A 192 22.25 -8.83 13.41
CA GLY A 192 21.07 -9.66 13.25
C GLY A 192 20.18 -9.29 12.06
N ASP A 193 20.52 -8.22 11.34
CA ASP A 193 19.80 -7.79 10.14
C ASP A 193 20.06 -8.77 8.99
N VAL A 194 19.02 -9.01 8.19
CA VAL A 194 19.06 -9.96 7.09
C VAL A 194 19.16 -9.22 5.77
N TRP A 195 20.25 -9.52 5.05
CA TRP A 195 20.64 -8.92 3.79
C TRP A 195 20.34 -9.87 2.64
N TYR A 196 19.75 -9.32 1.58
CA TYR A 196 19.35 -10.06 0.39
C TYR A 196 20.09 -9.56 -0.84
N PHE A 197 20.53 -10.49 -1.69
CA PHE A 197 21.06 -10.15 -3.00
C PHE A 197 19.90 -9.89 -3.98
N GLN A 198 19.81 -8.65 -4.47
CA GLN A 198 18.69 -8.21 -5.33
C GLN A 198 18.91 -8.48 -6.84
N GLY A 199 19.89 -9.31 -7.19
CA GLY A 199 20.23 -9.60 -8.59
C GLY A 199 21.02 -8.51 -9.30
N CYS A 200 21.24 -7.35 -8.68
CA CYS A 200 22.03 -6.24 -9.24
C CYS A 200 23.50 -6.32 -8.79
N ARG A 201 24.41 -6.03 -9.73
CA ARG A 201 25.84 -5.86 -9.47
C ARG A 201 26.26 -4.45 -9.84
N ARG A 202 27.30 -3.92 -9.20
CA ARG A 202 28.01 -2.73 -9.67
C ARG A 202 28.79 -3.06 -10.96
N GLN A 203 29.30 -2.03 -11.64
CA GLN A 203 30.11 -2.18 -12.87
C GLN A 203 31.36 -3.04 -12.65
N ASP A 204 31.88 -3.07 -11.42
CA ASP A 204 33.00 -3.91 -10.97
C ASP A 204 32.60 -5.38 -10.69
N GLY A 205 31.33 -5.74 -10.86
CA GLY A 205 30.80 -7.07 -10.58
C GLY A 205 30.41 -7.31 -9.11
N MET A 206 30.59 -6.33 -8.20
CA MET A 206 30.26 -6.47 -6.79
C MET A 206 28.74 -6.62 -6.56
N PRO A 207 28.29 -7.64 -5.81
CA PRO A 207 26.88 -7.82 -5.47
C PRO A 207 26.34 -6.65 -4.65
N LEU A 208 25.17 -6.15 -5.02
CA LEU A 208 24.42 -5.19 -4.22
C LEU A 208 23.41 -5.94 -3.32
N MET A 209 23.52 -5.67 -2.03
CA MET A 209 22.69 -6.19 -0.95
C MET A 209 21.71 -5.12 -0.47
N SER A 210 20.56 -5.54 0.03
CA SER A 210 19.63 -4.66 0.74
C SER A 210 18.99 -5.40 1.91
N VAL A 211 18.65 -4.65 2.96
CA VAL A 211 17.77 -5.12 4.04
C VAL A 211 16.32 -5.08 3.53
N ASP A 212 15.48 -6.01 3.99
CA ASP A 212 14.07 -6.08 3.58
C ASP A 212 13.34 -4.74 3.87
N GLY A 213 12.47 -4.32 2.94
CA GLY A 213 11.70 -3.08 3.05
C GLY A 213 12.47 -1.77 2.87
N ARG A 214 13.80 -1.82 2.69
CA ARG A 214 14.67 -0.64 2.57
C ARG A 214 15.14 -0.40 1.12
N PRO A 215 14.99 0.82 0.57
CA PRO A 215 15.47 1.12 -0.77
C PRO A 215 17.00 1.24 -0.83
N GLU A 216 17.67 1.39 0.31
CA GLU A 216 19.12 1.55 0.38
C GLU A 216 19.84 0.27 -0.07
N ARG A 217 20.78 0.44 -1.01
CA ARG A 217 21.60 -0.65 -1.55
C ARG A 217 23.03 -0.47 -1.09
N CYS A 218 23.59 -1.51 -0.49
CA CYS A 218 24.97 -1.53 -0.03
C CYS A 218 25.72 -2.66 -0.73
N SER A 219 26.98 -2.46 -1.09
CA SER A 219 27.77 -3.56 -1.68
C SER A 219 28.03 -4.63 -0.64
N LEU A 220 28.08 -5.91 -1.04
CA LEU A 220 28.44 -7.02 -0.15
C LEU A 220 29.76 -6.76 0.59
N ALA A 221 30.73 -6.14 -0.10
CA ALA A 221 32.00 -5.73 0.49
C ALA A 221 31.83 -4.71 1.63
N ASN A 222 30.99 -3.69 1.45
CA ASN A 222 30.75 -2.68 2.48
C ASN A 222 29.97 -3.25 3.66
N VAL A 223 28.98 -4.10 3.39
CA VAL A 223 28.24 -4.80 4.45
C VAL A 223 29.20 -5.66 5.27
N ALA A 224 30.03 -6.48 4.62
CA ALA A 224 30.98 -7.33 5.31
C ALA A 224 32.06 -6.54 6.09
N ALA A 225 32.48 -5.39 5.57
CA ALA A 225 33.49 -4.54 6.18
C ALA A 225 32.97 -3.77 7.40
N HIS A 226 31.72 -3.31 7.38
CA HIS A 226 31.17 -2.44 8.42
C HIS A 226 30.24 -3.15 9.42
N LEU A 227 29.59 -4.24 9.01
CA LEU A 227 28.58 -4.95 9.80
C LEU A 227 29.02 -6.39 10.14
N GLY A 228 30.28 -6.71 9.85
CA GLY A 228 30.89 -7.99 10.12
C GLY A 228 30.61 -9.06 9.07
N PRO A 229 31.26 -10.22 9.18
CA PRO A 229 31.11 -11.29 8.21
C PRO A 229 29.70 -11.85 8.23
N LEU A 230 29.07 -11.91 7.06
CA LEU A 230 27.71 -12.38 6.95
C LEU A 230 27.61 -13.90 7.11
N THR A 231 26.57 -14.36 7.79
CA THR A 231 26.26 -15.78 7.98
C THR A 231 25.04 -16.18 7.16
N PRO A 232 25.05 -17.33 6.46
CA PRO A 232 23.88 -17.77 5.71
C PRO A 232 22.75 -18.12 6.66
N VAL A 233 21.58 -17.51 6.46
CA VAL A 233 20.36 -17.87 7.17
C VAL A 233 19.78 -19.11 6.48
N ARG A 234 20.21 -20.28 6.94
CA ARG A 234 19.50 -21.52 6.63
C ARG A 234 18.27 -21.54 7.52
N THR A 235 17.08 -21.56 6.93
CA THR A 235 15.88 -21.98 7.66
C THR A 235 16.12 -23.42 8.06
N LEU A 236 16.65 -23.64 9.27
CA LEU A 236 16.49 -24.92 9.93
C LEU A 236 14.97 -25.09 10.07
N PRO A 237 14.38 -26.22 9.62
CA PRO A 237 13.07 -26.59 10.16
C PRO A 237 13.19 -26.59 11.69
N PRO A 238 12.15 -26.19 12.44
CA PRO A 238 12.10 -26.53 13.85
C PRO A 238 12.15 -28.05 13.94
N ASP A 239 13.34 -28.56 14.25
CA ASP A 239 13.51 -29.97 14.61
C ASP A 239 12.65 -30.23 15.85
N ASP A 240 12.01 -31.38 15.84
CA ASP A 240 10.96 -31.79 16.75
C ASP A 240 11.27 -31.42 18.21
N ALA A 241 10.60 -30.37 18.72
CA ALA A 241 10.28 -30.30 20.12
C ALA A 241 9.21 -31.37 20.36
N ASP A 242 9.69 -32.58 20.59
CA ASP A 242 8.94 -33.72 21.06
C ASP A 242 7.96 -33.28 22.17
N PRO A 243 6.63 -33.36 21.97
CA PRO A 243 5.68 -33.06 23.04
C PRO A 243 5.64 -34.15 24.12
N ALA A 244 6.56 -35.13 24.12
CA ALA A 244 6.62 -36.22 25.09
C ALA A 244 7.70 -36.10 26.19
N ALA A 245 8.27 -34.91 26.44
CA ALA A 245 9.16 -34.69 27.61
C ALA A 245 8.50 -33.88 28.74
N SER A 246 7.18 -34.01 28.92
CA SER A 246 6.47 -33.57 30.13
C SER A 246 5.45 -34.61 30.58
N SER A 247 5.91 -35.82 30.89
CA SER A 247 5.21 -36.72 31.81
C SER A 247 6.12 -37.84 32.28
N LEU A 248 6.66 -37.70 33.50
CA LEU A 248 7.01 -38.74 34.48
C LEU A 248 8.08 -38.20 35.44
N ALA A 249 7.66 -37.35 36.37
CA ALA A 249 8.29 -37.39 37.69
C ALA A 249 7.84 -38.71 38.35
N PRO A 250 8.75 -39.56 38.85
CA PRO A 250 8.33 -40.68 39.68
C PRO A 250 7.75 -40.13 40.98
N VAL A 251 6.45 -40.35 41.18
CA VAL A 251 5.78 -40.16 42.47
C VAL A 251 6.47 -41.08 43.48
N PRO A 252 7.03 -40.58 44.59
CA PRO A 252 7.52 -41.45 45.65
C PRO A 252 6.34 -42.17 46.30
N ALA A 253 6.49 -43.49 46.48
CA ALA A 253 5.51 -44.36 47.09
C ALA A 253 5.09 -43.88 48.49
N PRO A 254 3.81 -43.96 48.88
CA PRO A 254 3.38 -43.73 50.25
C PRO A 254 3.83 -44.90 51.16
N PRO A 255 4.20 -44.64 52.43
CA PRO A 255 4.55 -45.70 53.37
C PRO A 255 3.33 -46.56 53.68
N ALA A 256 3.51 -47.88 53.62
CA ALA A 256 2.53 -48.85 54.06
C ALA A 256 2.34 -48.77 55.59
N TYR A 257 1.21 -48.25 56.05
CA TYR A 257 0.71 -48.48 57.41
C TYR A 257 -0.38 -49.56 57.35
N GLY A 258 0.01 -50.78 57.70
CA GLY A 258 -0.88 -51.88 58.09
C GLY A 258 -1.07 -51.93 59.62
N PRO A 259 -2.06 -52.68 60.12
CA PRO A 259 -3.11 -52.14 60.98
C PRO A 259 -2.81 -52.19 62.48
N ALA A 260 -3.21 -51.13 63.19
CA ALA A 260 -3.45 -51.18 64.62
C ALA A 260 -4.68 -52.06 64.90
N GLY A 261 -4.44 -53.19 65.58
CA GLY A 261 -5.48 -54.06 66.10
C GLY A 261 -6.34 -53.37 67.18
N PRO A 262 -7.52 -53.94 67.51
CA PRO A 262 -8.47 -53.32 68.42
C PRO A 262 -8.03 -53.52 69.87
N VAL A 263 -8.16 -52.47 70.69
CA VAL A 263 -8.07 -52.58 72.15
C VAL A 263 -9.45 -52.29 72.72
N ARG A 264 -9.93 -53.25 73.52
CA ARG A 264 -11.10 -53.17 74.40
C ARG A 264 -10.90 -52.14 75.50
#